data_AF-A0A430FLI8-F1
#
_entry.id   AF-A0A430FLI8-F1
#
_cell.length_a   1.000
_cell.length_b   1.000
_cell.length_c   1.000
_cell.angle_alpha   90.00
_cell.angle_beta   90.00
_cell.angle_gamma   90.00
#
_symmetry.space_group_name_H-M   'P 1'
#
loop_
_entity.id
_entity.type
_entity.pdbx_description
1 polymer ?
#
loop_
_entity_poly.entity_id
_entity_poly.type
_entity_poly.pdbx_seq_one_letter_code
_entity_poly.pdbx_strand_id
1 'polypeptide(L)'
;MTTQREYLAEDGTPITNDMVERWAQEAEDGFPNAVLTREDDPFPSQGDMRAHTIRIPNELWKLVEAAAHAKKVSPSEYTRQALSSSLAQSGLTREQRILIYAQVHGLTHDEAINELIDKALA
;
A
#
# COMPACT_ATOMS: atom_id res chain seq x y z
N MET A 1 -5.96 11.64 48.44
CA MET A 1 -5.02 12.60 47.82
C MET A 1 -4.26 11.86 46.75
N THR A 2 -4.64 12.04 45.49
CA THR A 2 -4.00 11.38 44.35
C THR A 2 -2.76 12.18 43.98
N THR A 3 -1.58 11.58 44.10
CA THR A 3 -0.31 12.22 43.75
C THR A 3 -0.33 12.59 42.26
N GLN A 4 -0.36 13.88 41.94
CA GLN A 4 -0.31 14.37 40.57
C GLN A 4 1.06 14.01 39.99
N ARG A 5 1.08 13.20 38.92
CA ARG A 5 2.32 12.86 38.22
C ARG A 5 2.75 14.08 37.40
N GLU A 6 3.93 14.61 37.67
CA GLU A 6 4.56 15.62 36.82
C GLU A 6 5.09 14.96 35.55
N TYR A 7 4.74 15.53 34.41
CA TYR A 7 5.25 15.10 33.11
C TYR A 7 6.41 16.01 32.73
N LEU A 8 7.53 15.43 32.33
CA LEU A 8 8.72 16.16 31.88
C LEU A 8 8.93 15.89 30.39
N ALA A 9 9.29 16.93 29.65
CA ALA A 9 9.81 16.80 28.30
C ALA A 9 11.20 16.12 28.31
N GLU A 10 11.70 15.73 27.14
CA GLU A 10 13.00 15.07 26.99
C GLU A 10 14.17 15.90 27.55
N ASP A 11 14.04 17.23 27.49
CA ASP A 11 15.01 18.19 28.05
C ASP A 11 14.84 18.48 29.54
N GLY A 12 13.87 17.82 30.21
CA GLY A 12 13.54 18.01 31.61
C GLY A 12 12.57 19.16 31.90
N THR A 13 12.05 19.85 30.88
CA THR A 13 11.07 20.93 31.06
C THR A 13 9.74 20.36 31.56
N PRO A 14 9.16 20.88 32.67
CA PRO A 14 7.84 20.46 33.13
C PRO A 14 6.74 20.80 32.13
N ILE A 15 5.94 19.80 31.79
CA ILE A 15 4.76 19.93 30.94
C ILE A 15 3.58 20.32 31.83
N THR A 16 3.11 21.55 31.65
CA THR A 16 1.96 22.11 32.38
C THR A 16 0.66 21.87 31.63
N ASN A 17 -0.48 21.95 32.32
CA ASN A 17 -1.80 21.84 31.67
C ASN A 17 -2.01 22.94 30.62
N ASP A 18 -1.54 24.16 30.87
CA ASP A 18 -1.64 25.28 29.91
C ASP A 18 -0.87 24.97 28.62
N MET A 19 0.27 24.28 28.71
CA MET A 19 1.01 23.82 27.53
C MET A 19 0.22 22.78 26.75
N VAL A 20 -0.39 21.82 27.45
CA VAL A 20 -1.24 20.77 26.84
C VAL A 20 -2.43 21.39 26.13
N GLU A 21 -3.12 22.33 26.76
CA GLU A 21 -4.29 22.99 26.19
C GLU A 21 -3.93 23.83 24.96
N ARG A 22 -2.79 24.53 25.00
CA ARG A 22 -2.26 25.25 23.83
C ARG A 22 -1.91 24.32 22.67
N TRP A 23 -1.27 23.18 22.93
CA TRP A 23 -0.95 22.20 21.89
C TRP A 23 -2.20 21.56 21.29
N ALA A 24 -3.20 21.28 22.13
CA ALA A 24 -4.49 20.78 21.65
C ALA A 24 -5.14 21.79 20.70
N GLN A 25 -5.19 23.07 21.08
CA GLN A 25 -5.73 24.12 20.22
C GLN A 25 -4.93 24.27 18.92
N GLU A 26 -3.59 24.21 18.99
CA GLU A 26 -2.74 24.30 17.80
C GLU A 26 -2.98 23.14 16.82
N ALA A 27 -3.27 21.94 17.33
CA ALA A 27 -3.64 20.80 16.51
C ALA A 27 -5.02 20.97 15.85
N GLU A 28 -6.01 21.46 16.59
CA GLU A 28 -7.35 21.78 16.06
C GLU A 28 -7.30 22.89 14.99
N ASP A 29 -6.40 23.87 15.18
CA ASP A 29 -6.16 24.97 14.23
C ASP A 29 -5.32 24.52 13.01
N GLY A 30 -4.89 23.26 12.96
CA GLY A 30 -4.17 22.68 11.83
C GLY A 30 -2.70 23.11 11.74
N PHE A 31 -2.06 23.40 12.86
CA PHE A 31 -0.65 23.82 12.96
C PHE A 31 -0.30 25.03 12.07
N PRO A 32 -0.97 26.19 12.25
CA PRO A 32 -0.89 27.32 11.31
C PRO A 32 0.51 27.93 11.14
N ASN A 33 1.43 27.68 12.09
CA ASN A 33 2.81 28.17 12.06
C ASN A 33 3.84 27.06 11.78
N ALA A 34 3.40 25.84 11.47
CA ALA A 34 4.27 24.72 11.14
C ALA A 34 4.43 24.55 9.63
N VAL A 35 5.65 24.26 9.20
CA VAL A 35 5.90 23.77 7.83
C VAL A 35 5.75 22.25 7.85
N LEU A 36 4.62 21.75 7.36
CA LEU A 36 4.39 20.32 7.24
C LEU A 36 5.01 19.81 5.93
N THR A 37 6.11 19.07 6.04
CA THR A 37 6.68 18.32 4.90
C THR A 37 6.12 16.91 4.91
N ARG A 38 5.38 16.54 3.87
CA ARG A 38 4.99 15.16 3.63
C ARG A 38 6.21 14.40 3.11
N GLU A 39 6.61 13.34 3.81
CA GLU A 39 7.62 12.40 3.29
C GLU A 39 7.09 11.67 2.06
N ASP A 40 7.99 11.35 1.12
CA ASP A 40 7.62 10.51 -0.01
C ASP A 40 7.07 9.18 0.51
N ASP A 41 5.95 8.72 -0.08
CA ASP A 41 5.40 7.43 0.29
C ASP A 41 6.49 6.36 0.08
N PRO A 42 6.80 5.52 1.08
CA PRO A 42 7.90 4.55 0.98
C PRO A 42 7.68 3.48 -0.10
N PHE A 43 6.51 3.50 -0.76
CA PHE A 43 6.13 2.62 -1.83
C PHE A 43 5.65 3.45 -3.04
N PRO A 44 6.31 3.37 -4.21
CA PRO A 44 5.89 4.12 -5.38
C PRO A 44 4.48 3.70 -5.82
N SER A 45 3.64 4.68 -6.18
CA SER A 45 2.31 4.40 -6.71
C SER A 45 2.41 3.73 -8.08
N GLN A 46 1.95 2.48 -8.18
CA GLN A 46 1.88 1.76 -9.45
C GLN A 46 0.57 2.07 -10.19
N GLY A 47 0.51 3.21 -10.90
CA GLY A 47 -0.62 3.55 -11.79
C GLY A 47 -1.99 3.70 -11.10
N ASP A 48 -3.07 3.74 -11.90
CA ASP A 48 -4.46 3.78 -11.40
C ASP A 48 -4.84 2.41 -10.80
N MET A 49 -4.75 2.28 -9.47
CA MET A 49 -5.14 1.08 -8.75
C MET A 49 -6.51 1.27 -8.09
N ARG A 50 -7.43 0.32 -8.29
CA ARG A 50 -8.75 0.31 -7.64
C ARG A 50 -8.87 -0.84 -6.65
N ALA A 51 -9.51 -0.58 -5.51
CA ALA A 51 -9.76 -1.61 -4.51
C ALA A 51 -10.84 -2.58 -5.01
N HIS A 52 -10.49 -3.86 -5.09
CA HIS A 52 -11.41 -4.96 -5.37
C HIS A 52 -11.46 -5.90 -4.15
N THR A 53 -12.64 -6.13 -3.59
CA THR A 53 -12.79 -6.97 -2.39
C THR A 53 -12.99 -8.44 -2.76
N ILE A 54 -12.15 -9.31 -2.21
CA ILE A 54 -12.28 -10.77 -2.28
C ILE A 54 -12.39 -11.34 -0.86
N ARG A 55 -13.23 -12.36 -0.65
CA ARG A 55 -13.30 -13.07 0.63
C ARG A 55 -12.20 -14.13 0.67
N ILE A 56 -11.40 -14.13 1.73
CA ILE A 56 -10.32 -15.11 1.94
C ILE A 56 -10.37 -15.69 3.37
N PRO A 57 -9.91 -16.92 3.60
CA PRO A 57 -9.78 -17.48 4.94
C PRO A 57 -8.80 -16.66 5.80
N ASN A 58 -9.09 -16.51 7.09
CA ASN A 58 -8.24 -15.75 8.03
C ASN A 58 -6.81 -16.30 8.12
N GLU A 59 -6.64 -17.63 8.10
CA GLU A 59 -5.32 -18.25 8.13
C GLU A 59 -4.50 -17.94 6.87
N LEU A 60 -5.15 -17.83 5.71
CA LEU A 60 -4.48 -17.40 4.48
C LEU A 60 -4.02 -15.95 4.58
N TRP A 61 -4.83 -15.07 5.17
CA TRP A 61 -4.45 -13.68 5.38
C TRP A 61 -3.21 -13.54 6.27
N LYS A 62 -3.15 -14.28 7.39
CA LYS A 62 -1.96 -14.30 8.25
C LYS A 62 -0.69 -14.75 7.51
N LEU A 63 -0.81 -15.73 6.62
CA LEU A 63 0.32 -16.18 5.79
C LEU A 63 0.77 -15.09 4.80
N VAL A 64 -0.17 -14.34 4.22
CA VAL A 64 0.12 -13.18 3.37
C VAL A 64 0.89 -12.12 4.15
N GLU A 65 0.44 -11.78 5.36
CA GLU A 65 1.11 -10.79 6.21
C GLU A 65 2.52 -11.23 6.59
N ALA A 66 2.70 -12.48 7.03
CA ALA A 66 4.01 -13.02 7.39
C ALA A 66 4.99 -13.02 6.20
N ALA A 67 4.52 -13.41 5.02
CA ALA A 67 5.36 -13.44 3.83
C ALA A 67 5.70 -12.04 3.31
N ALA A 68 4.76 -11.10 3.37
CA ALA A 68 4.99 -9.69 3.03
C ALA A 68 6.05 -9.07 3.94
N HIS A 69 5.94 -9.30 5.26
CA HIS A 69 6.93 -8.87 6.24
C HIS A 69 8.33 -9.43 5.96
N ALA A 70 8.44 -10.74 5.70
CA ALA A 70 9.72 -11.38 5.37
C ALA A 70 10.37 -10.80 4.10
N LYS A 71 9.56 -10.37 3.12
CA LYS A 71 10.01 -9.73 1.88
C LYS A 71 10.13 -8.21 1.95
N LYS A 72 9.85 -7.59 3.10
CA LYS A 72 9.86 -6.13 3.32
C LYS A 72 8.99 -5.37 2.30
N VAL A 73 7.81 -5.90 2.01
CA VAL A 73 6.79 -5.26 1.16
C VAL A 73 5.44 -5.22 1.89
N SER A 74 4.49 -4.42 1.40
CA SER A 74 3.14 -4.40 1.99
C SER A 74 2.36 -5.69 1.67
N PRO A 75 1.38 -6.09 2.52
CA PRO A 75 0.50 -7.22 2.22
C PRO A 75 -0.21 -7.10 0.86
N SER A 76 -0.62 -5.89 0.47
CA SER A 76 -1.23 -5.64 -0.84
C SER A 76 -0.26 -5.86 -1.99
N GLU A 77 0.99 -5.40 -1.86
CA GLU A 77 2.01 -5.60 -2.88
C GLU A 77 2.37 -7.08 -3.01
N TYR A 78 2.60 -7.76 -1.89
CA TYR A 78 2.84 -9.21 -1.89
C TYR A 78 1.69 -9.98 -2.55
N THR A 79 0.45 -9.64 -2.20
CA THR A 79 -0.75 -10.27 -2.77
C THR A 79 -0.80 -10.09 -4.28
N ARG A 80 -0.51 -8.88 -4.79
CA ARG A 80 -0.44 -8.64 -6.25
C ARG A 80 0.64 -9.47 -6.92
N GLN A 81 1.86 -9.49 -6.37
CA GLN A 81 2.96 -10.28 -6.93
C GLN A 81 2.63 -11.78 -6.97
N ALA A 82 2.01 -12.30 -5.91
CA ALA A 82 1.60 -13.69 -5.81
C ALA A 82 0.48 -14.02 -6.81
N LEU A 83 -0.54 -13.16 -6.92
CA LEU A 83 -1.64 -13.33 -7.89
C LEU A 83 -1.14 -13.27 -9.33
N SER A 84 -0.31 -12.28 -9.67
CA SER A 84 0.29 -12.14 -11.00
C SER A 84 1.11 -13.39 -11.37
N SER A 85 1.92 -13.88 -10.43
CA SER A 85 2.73 -15.10 -10.62
C SER A 85 1.85 -16.35 -10.80
N SER A 86 0.79 -16.47 -10.00
CA SER A 86 -0.18 -17.57 -10.12
C SER A 86 -0.91 -17.54 -11.46
N LEU A 87 -1.34 -16.36 -11.92
CA LEU A 87 -1.98 -16.18 -13.23
C LEU A 87 -1.04 -16.55 -14.37
N ALA A 88 0.24 -16.17 -14.31
CA ALA A 88 1.23 -16.56 -15.32
C ALA A 88 1.43 -18.09 -15.39
N GLN A 89 1.23 -18.79 -14.27
CA GLN A 89 1.41 -20.24 -14.13
C GLN A 89 0.10 -21.04 -14.20
N SER A 90 -1.06 -20.38 -14.38
CA SER A 90 -2.41 -20.94 -14.20
C SER A 90 -2.85 -22.01 -15.22
N GLY A 91 -1.92 -22.62 -15.96
CA GLY A 91 -2.22 -23.64 -16.97
C GLY A 91 -2.99 -23.10 -18.19
N LEU A 92 -3.24 -21.79 -18.26
CA LEU A 92 -3.87 -21.16 -19.42
C LEU A 92 -3.04 -21.43 -20.67
N THR A 93 -3.72 -21.85 -21.73
CA THR A 93 -3.09 -22.01 -23.04
C THR A 93 -2.60 -20.65 -23.55
N ARG A 94 -1.63 -20.65 -24.47
CA ARG A 94 -1.18 -19.41 -25.13
C ARG A 94 -2.35 -18.61 -25.68
N GLU A 95 -3.31 -19.30 -26.31
CA GLU A 95 -4.50 -18.70 -26.89
C GLU A 95 -5.39 -18.00 -25.85
N GLN A 96 -5.67 -18.68 -24.73
CA GLN A 96 -6.47 -18.09 -23.65
C GLN A 96 -5.80 -16.85 -23.05
N ARG A 97 -4.47 -16.86 -22.93
CA ARG A 97 -3.72 -15.69 -22.44
C ARG A 97 -3.82 -14.50 -23.41
N ILE A 98 -3.71 -14.75 -24.72
CA ILE A 98 -3.86 -13.71 -25.74
C ILE A 98 -5.27 -13.13 -25.70
N LEU A 99 -6.30 -13.98 -25.60
CA LEU A 99 -7.69 -13.53 -25.52
C LEU A 99 -7.96 -12.70 -24.26
N ILE A 100 -7.46 -13.13 -23.11
CA ILE A 100 -7.58 -12.36 -21.85
C ILE A 100 -6.87 -11.01 -21.99
N TYR A 101 -5.65 -10.99 -22.53
CA TYR A 101 -4.90 -9.76 -22.75
C TYR A 101 -5.65 -8.81 -23.69
N ALA A 102 -6.12 -9.31 -24.84
CA ALA A 102 -6.91 -8.55 -25.80
C ALA A 102 -8.14 -7.91 -25.13
N GLN A 103 -8.88 -8.69 -24.34
CA GLN A 103 -10.06 -8.20 -23.63
C GLN A 103 -9.72 -7.13 -22.59
N VAL A 104 -8.66 -7.33 -21.80
CA VAL A 104 -8.26 -6.38 -20.74
C VAL A 104 -7.77 -5.06 -21.34
N HIS A 105 -7.08 -5.11 -22.48
CA HIS A 105 -6.49 -3.94 -23.11
C HIS A 105 -7.36 -3.32 -24.23
N GLY A 106 -8.54 -3.89 -24.49
CA GLY A 106 -9.44 -3.41 -25.55
C GLY A 106 -8.87 -3.57 -26.96
N LEU A 107 -8.01 -4.56 -27.17
CA LEU A 107 -7.33 -4.84 -28.44
C LEU A 107 -8.03 -5.94 -29.22
N THR A 108 -7.79 -5.99 -30.52
CA THR A 108 -8.06 -7.18 -31.32
C THR A 108 -7.06 -8.30 -30.98
N HIS A 109 -7.36 -9.52 -31.40
CA HIS A 109 -6.49 -10.67 -31.18
C HIS A 109 -5.08 -10.46 -31.78
N ASP A 110 -5.00 -9.95 -33.01
CA ASP A 110 -3.74 -9.73 -33.72
C ASP A 110 -2.91 -8.60 -33.07
N GLU A 111 -3.55 -7.53 -32.63
CA GLU A 111 -2.89 -6.44 -31.89
C GLU A 111 -2.32 -6.93 -30.55
N ALA A 112 -3.08 -7.77 -29.83
CA ALA A 112 -2.62 -8.39 -28.60
C ALA A 112 -1.40 -9.29 -28.80
N ILE A 113 -1.34 -10.04 -29.91
CA ILE A 113 -0.17 -10.85 -30.27
C ILE A 113 1.06 -9.95 -30.47
N ASN A 114 0.91 -8.89 -31.25
CA ASN A 114 2.02 -8.01 -31.59
C ASN A 114 2.58 -7.32 -30.34
N GLU A 115 1.72 -6.77 -29.48
CA GLU A 115 2.18 -6.14 -28.22
C GLU A 115 2.88 -7.12 -27.28
N LEU A 116 2.38 -8.36 -27.18
CA LEU A 116 3.00 -9.38 -26.33
C LEU A 116 4.37 -9.80 -26.88
N ILE A 117 4.53 -9.83 -28.20
CA ILE A 117 5.83 -10.09 -28.85
C ILE A 117 6.78 -8.92 -28.57
N ASP A 118 6.35 -7.68 -28.79
CA ASP A 118 7.17 -6.49 -28.56
C ASP A 118 7.65 -6.41 -27.11
N LYS A 119 6.78 -6.69 -26.14
CA LYS A 119 7.13 -6.76 -24.71
C LYS A 119 8.10 -7.87 -24.36
N ALA A 120 8.09 -8.98 -25.10
CA ALA A 120 9.02 -10.09 -24.87
C ALA A 120 10.41 -9.83 -25.49
N LEU A 121 10.50 -8.90 -26.44
CA LEU A 121 11.73 -8.53 -27.15
C LEU A 121 12.40 -7.26 -26.59
N ALA A 122 11.71 -6.51 -25.72
CA ALA A 122 12.21 -5.33 -25.03
C ALA A 122 12.97 -5.69 -23.74
#